data_AF-A0A435S8E7-F1
#
_entry.id   AF-A0A435S8E7-F1
#
_cell.length_a   1.000
_cell.length_b   1.000
_cell.length_c   1.000
_cell.angle_alpha   90.00
_cell.angle_beta   90.00
_cell.angle_gamma   90.00
#
_symmetry.space_group_name_H-M   'P 1'
#
loop_
_entity.id
_entity.type
_entity.pdbx_description
1 polymer ?
#
loop_
_entity_poly.entity_id
_entity_poly.type
_entity_poly.pdbx_seq_one_letter_code
_entity_poly.pdbx_strand_id
1 'polypeptide(L)' 'PQEIRAKMSGMLAARHFPGLVKAGDCAAVVAVHV' A
#
# COMPACT_ATOMS: atom_id res chain seq x y z
N PRO A 1 11.79 -7.20 -8.11
CA PRO A 1 10.48 -6.53 -7.92
C PRO A 1 9.37 -7.56 -7.77
N GLN A 2 8.47 -7.39 -6.81
CA GLN A 2 7.35 -8.31 -6.57
C GLN A 2 6.04 -7.55 -6.66
N GLU A 3 5.04 -8.15 -7.30
CA GLU A 3 3.70 -7.58 -7.36
C GLU A 3 3.01 -7.72 -5.99
N ILE A 4 2.48 -6.60 -5.48
CA ILE A 4 1.70 -6.56 -4.24
C ILE A 4 0.32 -6.05 -4.60
N ARG A 5 -0.71 -6.86 -4.37
CA ARG A 5 -2.11 -6.52 -4.65
C ARG A 5 -2.83 -6.14 -3.37
N ALA A 6 -3.78 -5.20 -3.48
CA ALA A 6 -4.68 -4.89 -2.39
C ALA A 6 -5.47 -6.14 -2.00
N LYS A 7 -5.67 -6.37 -0.68
CA LYS A 7 -6.45 -7.49 -0.16
C LYS A 7 -7.96 -7.21 -0.12
N MET A 8 -8.37 -5.98 -0.40
CA MET A 8 -9.75 -5.52 -0.37
C MET A 8 -9.94 -4.30 -1.28
N SER A 9 -11.19 -4.05 -1.66
CA SER A 9 -11.61 -2.85 -2.38
C SER A 9 -11.59 -1.63 -1.46
N GLY A 10 -11.25 -0.47 -2.00
CA GLY A 10 -11.20 0.80 -1.26
C GLY A 10 -10.48 1.88 -2.05
N MET A 11 -10.11 2.97 -1.38
CA MET A 11 -9.33 4.06 -1.98
C MET A 11 -7.87 4.03 -1.49
N LEU A 12 -6.91 4.30 -2.39
CA LEU A 12 -5.50 4.45 -2.01
C LEU A 12 -5.33 5.75 -1.21
N ALA A 13 -5.23 5.63 0.11
CA ALA A 13 -5.15 6.78 1.01
C ALA A 13 -3.71 7.26 1.20
N ALA A 14 -2.74 6.34 1.21
CA ALA A 14 -1.32 6.66 1.35
C ALA A 14 -0.45 5.62 0.64
N ARG A 15 0.79 6.02 0.34
CA ARG A 15 1.83 5.14 -0.22
C ARG A 15 3.21 5.52 0.31
N HIS A 16 4.12 4.56 0.31
CA HIS A 16 5.52 4.80 0.64
C HIS A 16 6.16 5.87 -0.26
N PHE A 17 7.01 6.73 0.31
CA PHE A 17 7.82 7.72 -0.40
C PHE A 17 9.03 8.18 0.45
N PRO A 18 10.18 8.57 -0.16
CA PRO A 18 10.59 8.36 -1.56
C PRO A 18 11.37 7.06 -1.76
N GLY A 19 11.12 6.33 -2.86
CA GLY A 19 12.05 5.30 -3.36
C GLY A 19 11.59 3.84 -3.22
N LEU A 20 12.57 2.95 -2.93
CA LEU A 20 12.43 1.50 -2.89
C LEU A 20 11.96 1.03 -1.51
N VAL A 21 10.80 0.37 -1.49
CA VAL A 21 10.21 -0.26 -0.30
C VAL A 21 11.05 -1.46 0.15
N LYS A 22 11.28 -1.61 1.46
CA LYS A 22 12.00 -2.73 2.08
C LYS A 22 11.07 -3.62 2.92
N ALA A 23 11.57 -4.78 3.33
CA ALA A 23 10.82 -5.66 4.24
C ALA A 23 10.51 -4.93 5.55
N GLY A 24 9.23 -4.88 5.91
CA GLY A 24 8.72 -4.17 7.09
C GLY A 24 8.15 -2.79 6.81
N ASP A 25 8.41 -2.20 5.64
CA ASP A 25 7.84 -0.89 5.28
C ASP A 25 6.35 -1.00 4.92
N CYS A 26 5.59 0.05 5.24
CA CYS A 26 4.22 0.20 4.75
C CYS A 26 4.23 0.62 3.27
N ALA A 27 3.93 -0.31 2.37
CA ALA A 27 3.91 -0.03 0.93
C ALA A 27 2.76 0.93 0.52
N ALA A 28 1.55 0.65 1.03
CA ALA A 28 0.34 1.40 0.73
C ALA A 28 -0.73 1.19 1.82
N VAL A 29 -1.58 2.18 2.01
CA VAL A 29 -2.76 2.12 2.88
C VAL A 29 -4.01 2.26 2.01
N VAL A 30 -4.96 1.34 2.20
CA VAL A 30 -6.26 1.36 1.52
C VAL A 30 -7.33 1.73 2.54
N ALA A 31 -7.99 2.87 2.34
CA ALA A 31 -9.13 3.28 3.15
C ALA A 31 -10.41 2.60 2.64
N VAL A 32 -11.24 2.14 3.59
CA VAL A 32 -12.56 1.57 3.34
C VAL A 32 -13.62 2.39 4.04
N HIS A 33 -14.78 2.53 3.39
CA HIS A 33 -15.96 3.09 4.04
C HIS A 33 -16.64 1.98 4.85
N VAL A 34 -17.06 2.31 6.07
CA VAL A 34 -17.74 1.40 7.00
C VAL A 34 -19.22 1.75 7.12
#